data_AF-A0A165E155-F1
#
_entry.id   AF-A0A165E155-F1
#
_cell.length_a   1.000
_cell.length_b   1.000
_cell.length_c   1.000
_cell.angle_alpha   90.00
_cell.angle_beta   90.00
_cell.angle_gamma   90.00
#
_symmetry.space_group_name_H-M   'P 1'
#
loop_
_entity.id
_entity.type
_entity.pdbx_description
1 polymer ?
#
loop_
_entity_poly.entity_id
_entity_poly.type
_entity_poly.pdbx_seq_one_letter_code
_entity_poly.pdbx_strand_id
1 'polypeptide(L)'
;MISRGCLLARPRVLHPILTYQRHRIYARSFWGIGEIIGVLTAPGQTLQQLSDVRKELQNAKAEMDEAKERDRLPPVRTFVQAEGYFPRKKEEAVVRRILEGPPEFTVIFGATSVGKTAMLRHILTSPRYFVLPLDLRIAGFADPQSMYFALSMQFEQYFLQLGDLLEGYKEECENIALSFKHQRLDVTRRVDGDGRPVGTSDTAALLELLQNALVRYWSFDPSFKEEDNEQTEKVDDNQQEEVQRSPEKKVPVWFIDEAHKLPSLVDEDADYLKTLIDGMVVLTKQERLCHVVHATSDSLYMETLVGLSVASHVKFMRINDPDKETTMDYVRHQLLRPFAQDHQTEVLNHFEDIYEVIGGKLLHWESGVREWADEGIPITQSSHVSQAYILVNNFLHPSAITELPTHFLKSSLRLFERLVSPTDRVQYFDALHQFGPELVTALLQSGLVEIRWDGRIGDEPKKNKIMEGDVRKPLLEPMTPAIRWAMGKVLKEWDATSSSV
;
A
#
# COMPACT_ATOMS: atom_id res chain seq x y z
N MET A 1 59.63 60.56 -15.90
CA MET A 1 59.05 61.17 -17.12
C MET A 1 57.54 61.12 -16.97
N ILE A 2 56.93 62.15 -16.38
CA ILE A 2 56.30 63.31 -17.07
C ILE A 2 55.02 62.84 -17.81
N SER A 3 53.82 63.01 -17.24
CA SER A 3 52.91 64.19 -17.35
C SER A 3 52.21 64.24 -18.72
N ARG A 4 50.92 64.55 -18.92
CA ARG A 4 49.90 65.40 -18.25
C ARG A 4 48.54 64.98 -18.87
N GLY A 5 47.39 65.01 -18.20
CA GLY A 5 46.68 66.21 -17.71
C GLY A 5 45.71 66.73 -18.79
N CYS A 6 44.54 67.30 -18.55
CA CYS A 6 43.88 67.86 -17.36
C CYS A 6 42.51 68.41 -17.87
N LEU A 7 41.40 68.47 -17.09
CA LEU A 7 40.74 69.69 -16.54
C LEU A 7 39.21 69.39 -16.52
N LEU A 8 38.34 69.78 -15.57
CA LEU A 8 38.35 70.87 -14.59
C LEU A 8 37.29 70.69 -13.47
N ALA A 9 37.61 71.31 -12.32
CA ALA A 9 36.74 72.03 -11.38
C ALA A 9 36.05 71.30 -10.18
N ARG A 10 36.53 71.69 -8.99
CA ARG A 10 35.92 71.71 -7.62
C ARG A 10 35.46 73.17 -7.33
N PRO A 11 34.72 73.54 -6.23
CA PRO A 11 34.69 72.91 -4.90
C PRO A 11 33.32 72.85 -4.15
N ARG A 12 33.43 72.21 -2.96
CA ARG A 12 32.47 71.82 -1.90
C ARG A 12 31.64 72.96 -1.28
N VAL A 13 30.54 72.61 -0.58
CA VAL A 13 30.25 72.94 0.85
C VAL A 13 29.03 72.13 1.41
N LEU A 14 29.27 71.47 2.58
CA LEU A 14 28.44 71.09 3.76
C LEU A 14 27.38 69.92 3.83
N HIS A 15 27.40 69.31 5.04
CA HIS A 15 26.84 68.08 5.68
C HIS A 15 25.35 68.17 6.15
N PRO A 16 24.71 67.20 6.89
CA PRO A 16 25.16 65.98 7.64
C PRO A 16 24.35 64.68 7.34
N ILE A 17 24.74 63.41 7.60
CA ILE A 17 25.26 62.62 8.77
C ILE A 17 24.18 61.96 9.68
N LEU A 18 24.14 60.60 9.60
CA LEU A 18 24.08 59.54 10.64
C LEU A 18 22.76 58.97 11.28
N THR A 19 22.74 57.61 11.30
CA THR A 19 22.46 56.65 12.43
C THR A 19 21.04 56.49 12.98
N TYR A 20 20.61 55.45 13.71
CA TYR A 20 20.92 54.02 13.95
C TYR A 20 19.89 53.59 15.05
N GLN A 21 19.31 52.39 14.94
CA GLN A 21 18.78 51.51 16.02
C GLN A 21 17.56 51.81 16.95
N ARG A 22 16.74 50.74 17.05
CA ARG A 22 16.16 49.99 18.21
C ARG A 22 14.95 50.47 19.04
N HIS A 23 14.06 49.48 19.23
CA HIS A 23 13.05 49.24 20.29
C HIS A 23 11.85 50.22 20.32
N ARG A 24 10.62 49.91 20.74
CA ARG A 24 10.08 48.91 21.69
C ARG A 24 8.54 48.88 21.54
N ILE A 25 7.94 47.79 22.01
CA ILE A 25 6.51 47.53 22.24
C ILE A 25 5.78 48.72 22.90
N TYR A 26 4.55 49.03 22.45
CA TYR A 26 3.49 49.56 23.32
C TYR A 26 2.15 48.87 23.03
N ALA A 27 1.48 48.55 24.12
CA ALA A 27 0.22 47.83 24.21
C ALA A 27 -1.00 48.73 23.90
N ARG A 28 -2.10 48.04 23.60
CA ARG A 28 -3.52 48.42 23.53
C ARG A 28 -3.92 49.80 24.09
N SER A 29 -4.75 50.50 23.31
CA SER A 29 -5.79 51.39 23.83
C SER A 29 -7.13 51.10 23.13
N PHE A 30 -8.14 50.98 23.96
CA PHE A 30 -9.52 50.62 23.68
C PHE A 30 -10.30 51.88 23.23
N TRP A 31 -11.21 51.70 22.27
CA TRP A 31 -12.38 52.53 21.94
C TRP A 31 -12.22 54.00 21.49
N GLY A 32 -12.70 54.28 20.28
CA GLY A 32 -13.05 55.63 19.80
C GLY A 32 -14.24 55.55 18.85
N ILE A 33 -15.38 56.08 19.27
CA ILE A 33 -16.64 56.25 18.51
C ILE A 33 -16.43 57.33 17.42
N GLY A 34 -15.48 57.10 16.51
CA GLY A 34 -15.00 58.11 15.57
C GLY A 34 -15.28 57.84 14.09
N GLU A 35 -15.63 56.62 13.69
CA GLU A 35 -15.82 56.26 12.28
C GLU A 35 -17.27 56.38 11.78
N ILE A 36 -18.21 56.86 12.61
CA ILE A 36 -19.59 57.09 12.17
C ILE A 36 -19.72 58.40 11.34
N ILE A 37 -18.68 59.24 11.27
CA ILE A 37 -18.72 60.50 10.52
C ILE A 37 -18.30 60.33 9.04
N GLY A 38 -17.86 59.14 8.61
CA GLY A 38 -17.67 58.81 7.18
C GLY A 38 -18.95 58.37 6.46
N VAL A 39 -20.02 58.07 7.20
CA VAL A 39 -21.25 57.47 6.68
C VAL A 39 -22.14 58.48 5.93
N LEU A 40 -21.90 59.78 6.09
CA LEU A 40 -22.70 60.85 5.47
C LEU A 40 -22.12 61.43 4.17
N THR A 41 -20.90 61.06 3.77
CA THR A 41 -20.26 61.64 2.57
C THR A 41 -20.28 60.73 1.34
N ALA A 42 -20.54 59.42 1.48
CA ALA A 42 -20.67 58.50 0.34
C ALA A 42 -21.49 57.23 0.68
N PRO A 43 -22.82 57.32 0.88
CA PRO A 43 -23.65 56.18 1.29
C PRO A 43 -23.57 54.98 0.31
N GLY A 44 -23.36 55.24 -0.99
CA GLY A 44 -23.22 54.21 -2.01
C GLY A 44 -21.95 53.35 -1.89
N GLN A 45 -20.83 53.94 -1.45
CA GLN A 45 -19.57 53.21 -1.28
C GLN A 45 -19.60 52.30 -0.04
N THR A 46 -20.20 52.77 1.05
CA THR A 46 -20.47 51.93 2.24
C THR A 46 -21.45 50.80 1.94
N LEU A 47 -22.48 51.03 1.12
CA LEU A 47 -23.40 49.98 0.71
C LEU A 47 -22.73 48.94 -0.19
N GLN A 48 -21.83 49.36 -1.08
CA GLN A 48 -21.01 48.44 -1.88
C GLN A 48 -20.06 47.62 -0.99
N GLN A 49 -19.34 48.26 -0.07
CA GLN A 49 -18.48 47.57 0.90
C GLN A 49 -19.26 46.58 1.75
N LEU A 50 -20.44 46.94 2.24
CA LEU A 50 -21.30 46.01 3.00
C LEU A 50 -21.83 44.88 2.12
N SER A 51 -22.08 45.13 0.83
CA SER A 51 -22.49 44.08 -0.11
C SER A 51 -21.36 43.13 -0.46
N ASP A 52 -20.13 43.64 -0.58
CA ASP A 52 -18.92 42.86 -0.84
C ASP A 52 -18.57 42.01 0.37
N VAL A 53 -18.59 42.59 1.58
CA VAL A 53 -18.41 41.84 2.84
C VAL A 53 -19.49 40.78 3.02
N ARG A 54 -20.76 41.07 2.69
CA ARG A 54 -21.84 40.08 2.75
C ARG A 54 -21.64 38.95 1.75
N LYS A 55 -21.14 39.26 0.56
CA LYS A 55 -20.84 38.28 -0.49
C LYS A 55 -19.65 37.40 -0.11
N GLU A 56 -18.59 37.98 0.45
CA GLU A 56 -17.46 37.23 1.01
C GLU A 56 -17.89 36.32 2.16
N LEU A 57 -18.74 36.81 3.08
CA LEU A 57 -19.30 36.00 4.17
C LEU A 57 -20.18 34.86 3.65
N GLN A 58 -20.96 35.09 2.58
CA GLN A 58 -21.76 34.06 1.94
C GLN A 58 -20.88 33.02 1.24
N ASN A 59 -19.82 33.44 0.56
CA ASN A 59 -18.86 32.52 -0.07
C ASN A 59 -18.13 31.69 0.98
N ALA A 60 -17.61 32.31 2.04
CA ALA A 60 -16.97 31.61 3.15
C ALA A 60 -17.93 30.63 3.84
N LYS A 61 -19.21 31.01 3.99
CA LYS A 61 -20.23 30.11 4.54
C LYS A 61 -20.55 28.95 3.59
N ALA A 62 -20.62 29.20 2.29
CA ALA A 62 -20.83 28.17 1.28
C ALA A 62 -19.64 27.20 1.21
N GLU A 63 -18.40 27.69 1.23
CA GLU A 63 -17.19 26.88 1.31
C GLU A 63 -17.15 26.05 2.60
N MET A 64 -17.54 26.64 3.74
CA MET A 64 -17.66 25.91 5.01
C MET A 64 -18.76 24.86 4.97
N ASP A 65 -19.88 25.14 4.32
CA ASP A 65 -21.00 24.21 4.22
C ASP A 65 -20.68 23.09 3.21
N GLU A 66 -19.99 23.37 2.10
CA GLU A 66 -19.43 22.36 1.18
C GLU A 66 -18.36 21.49 1.85
N ALA A 67 -17.48 22.09 2.66
CA ALA A 67 -16.52 21.34 3.47
C ALA A 67 -17.23 20.42 4.48
N LYS A 68 -18.30 20.92 5.13
CA LYS A 68 -19.16 20.09 5.99
C LYS A 68 -19.93 19.03 5.21
N GLU A 69 -20.32 19.27 3.95
CA GLU A 69 -20.98 18.27 3.10
C GLU A 69 -20.01 17.17 2.67
N ARG A 70 -18.74 17.50 2.38
CA ARG A 70 -17.67 16.50 2.17
C ARG A 70 -17.39 15.70 3.43
N ASP A 71 -17.46 16.32 4.61
CA ASP A 71 -17.33 15.66 5.91
C ASP A 71 -18.57 14.83 6.32
N ARG A 72 -19.74 15.04 5.68
CA ARG A 72 -21.01 14.36 5.98
C ARG A 72 -21.13 12.97 5.38
N LEU A 73 -20.24 12.57 4.47
CA LEU A 73 -20.22 11.18 4.02
C LEU A 73 -19.73 10.32 5.19
N PRO A 74 -20.54 9.40 5.73
CA PRO A 74 -20.10 8.54 6.81
C PRO A 74 -18.88 7.74 6.31
N PRO A 75 -17.87 7.51 7.17
CA PRO A 75 -16.70 6.76 6.79
C PRO A 75 -17.11 5.30 6.57
N VAL A 76 -17.42 4.94 5.32
CA VAL A 76 -17.76 3.56 4.95
C VAL A 76 -16.54 2.71 5.26
N ARG A 77 -16.72 1.64 6.04
CA ARG A 77 -15.69 0.60 6.15
C ARG A 77 -15.49 -0.02 4.76
N THR A 78 -14.53 0.49 4.01
CA THR A 78 -14.16 0.01 2.67
C THR A 78 -13.48 -1.35 2.73
N PHE A 79 -12.99 -1.75 3.91
CA PHE A 79 -12.31 -3.01 4.12
C PHE A 79 -13.30 -4.14 4.46
N VAL A 80 -13.90 -4.70 3.41
CA VAL A 80 -14.86 -5.80 3.49
C VAL A 80 -14.26 -7.11 2.97
N GLN A 81 -14.81 -8.22 3.45
CA GLN A 81 -14.48 -9.54 2.95
C GLN A 81 -14.82 -9.62 1.44
N ALA A 82 -13.94 -10.25 0.67
CA ALA A 82 -14.20 -10.48 -0.75
C ALA A 82 -15.33 -11.51 -0.94
N GLU A 83 -16.30 -11.17 -1.79
CA GLU A 83 -17.34 -12.10 -2.21
C GLU A 83 -16.72 -13.28 -2.96
N GLY A 84 -17.30 -14.48 -2.79
CA GLY A 84 -16.82 -15.69 -3.46
C GLY A 84 -15.42 -16.16 -3.05
N TYR A 85 -14.85 -15.65 -1.96
CA TYR A 85 -13.53 -16.08 -1.48
C TYR A 85 -13.48 -17.59 -1.20
N PHE A 86 -12.52 -18.29 -1.83
CA PHE A 86 -12.23 -19.69 -1.54
C PHE A 86 -11.10 -19.81 -0.50
N PRO A 87 -11.31 -20.49 0.64
CA PRO A 87 -10.34 -20.56 1.73
C PRO A 87 -9.00 -21.19 1.34
N ARG A 88 -7.91 -20.51 1.74
CA ARG A 88 -6.52 -20.99 1.56
C ARG A 88 -5.97 -21.48 2.90
N LYS A 89 -6.53 -22.58 3.41
CA LYS A 89 -6.36 -23.03 4.81
C LYS A 89 -4.90 -23.06 5.30
N LYS A 90 -3.96 -23.54 4.47
CA LYS A 90 -2.54 -23.66 4.82
C LYS A 90 -1.91 -22.27 5.01
N GLU A 91 -2.11 -21.36 4.07
CA GLU A 91 -1.56 -20.01 4.09
C GLU A 91 -2.25 -19.14 5.14
N GLU A 92 -3.57 -19.24 5.26
CA GLU A 92 -4.34 -18.55 6.30
C GLU A 92 -3.84 -18.92 7.69
N ALA A 93 -3.59 -20.20 7.97
CA ALA A 93 -3.08 -20.64 9.26
C ALA A 93 -1.72 -20.00 9.59
N VAL A 94 -0.85 -19.83 8.59
CA VAL A 94 0.46 -19.19 8.78
C VAL A 94 0.31 -17.70 9.04
N VAL A 95 -0.53 -16.99 8.27
CA VAL A 95 -0.78 -15.56 8.50
C VAL A 95 -1.43 -15.32 9.87
N ARG A 96 -2.43 -16.14 10.26
CA ARG A 96 -3.06 -16.05 11.59
C ARG A 96 -2.04 -16.26 12.70
N ARG A 97 -1.16 -17.26 12.59
CA ARG A 97 -0.08 -17.50 13.56
C ARG A 97 0.88 -16.30 13.69
N ILE A 98 1.16 -15.59 12.58
CA ILE A 98 1.97 -14.36 12.63
C ILE A 98 1.24 -13.26 13.40
N LEU A 99 -0.05 -13.05 13.10
CA LEU A 99 -0.90 -12.03 13.74
C LEU A 99 -1.32 -12.36 15.18
N GLU A 100 -1.14 -13.62 15.62
CA GLU A 100 -1.32 -14.05 17.01
C GLU A 100 -0.05 -13.84 17.85
N GLY A 101 1.11 -13.72 17.20
CA GLY A 101 2.38 -13.45 17.85
C GLY A 101 2.56 -11.97 18.24
N PRO A 102 3.77 -11.58 18.66
CA PRO A 102 4.07 -10.16 18.85
C PRO A 102 3.94 -9.40 17.52
N PRO A 103 3.60 -8.10 17.56
CA PRO A 103 3.62 -7.22 16.40
C PRO A 103 4.86 -7.37 15.54
N GLU A 104 4.63 -7.54 14.24
CA GLU A 104 5.64 -7.93 13.28
C GLU A 104 5.43 -7.15 11.98
N PHE A 105 6.52 -6.70 11.37
CA PHE A 105 6.50 -6.15 10.03
C PHE A 105 6.60 -7.28 9.01
N THR A 106 5.50 -7.60 8.33
CA THR A 106 5.40 -8.70 7.39
C THR A 106 5.19 -8.20 5.96
N VAL A 107 5.99 -8.70 5.01
CA VAL A 107 5.78 -8.48 3.58
C VAL A 107 5.37 -9.80 2.93
N ILE A 108 4.23 -9.77 2.25
CA ILE A 108 3.61 -10.90 1.59
C ILE A 108 3.73 -10.71 0.07
N PHE A 109 4.62 -11.49 -0.53
CA PHE A 109 4.79 -11.61 -1.97
C PHE A 109 3.84 -12.64 -2.58
N GLY A 110 3.64 -12.54 -3.88
CA GLY A 110 3.02 -13.57 -4.71
C GLY A 110 2.57 -12.97 -6.02
N ALA A 111 2.44 -13.76 -7.08
CA ALA A 111 2.09 -13.21 -8.39
C ALA A 111 0.75 -12.43 -8.39
N THR A 112 0.48 -11.69 -9.45
CA THR A 112 -0.83 -11.09 -9.68
C THR A 112 -1.92 -12.16 -9.65
N SER A 113 -3.10 -11.82 -9.14
CA SER A 113 -4.28 -12.68 -9.18
C SER A 113 -4.20 -14.02 -8.41
N VAL A 114 -3.22 -14.22 -7.53
CA VAL A 114 -3.14 -15.44 -6.67
C VAL A 114 -4.08 -15.40 -5.45
N GLY A 115 -4.81 -14.30 -5.26
CA GLY A 115 -5.76 -14.15 -4.15
C GLY A 115 -5.19 -13.57 -2.86
N LYS A 116 -4.02 -12.91 -2.88
CA LYS A 116 -3.40 -12.28 -1.68
C LYS A 116 -4.36 -11.30 -0.98
N THR A 117 -4.86 -10.32 -1.72
CA THR A 117 -5.79 -9.29 -1.22
C THR A 117 -7.06 -9.93 -0.66
N ALA A 118 -7.64 -10.89 -1.38
CA ALA A 118 -8.86 -11.57 -0.95
C ALA A 118 -8.65 -12.37 0.34
N MET A 119 -7.52 -13.09 0.46
CA MET A 119 -7.15 -13.82 1.67
C MET A 119 -6.91 -12.87 2.85
N LEU A 120 -6.16 -11.79 2.66
CA LEU A 120 -5.88 -10.84 3.73
C LEU A 120 -7.15 -10.10 4.17
N ARG A 121 -8.03 -9.72 3.24
CA ARG A 121 -9.37 -9.21 3.58
C ARG A 121 -10.17 -10.22 4.39
N HIS A 122 -10.22 -11.48 3.97
CA HIS A 122 -10.91 -12.54 4.72
C HIS A 122 -10.38 -12.70 6.16
N ILE A 123 -9.05 -12.69 6.35
CA ILE A 123 -8.44 -12.82 7.69
C ILE A 123 -8.68 -11.58 8.54
N LEU A 124 -8.42 -10.40 7.98
CA LEU A 124 -8.36 -9.13 8.71
C LEU A 124 -9.75 -8.50 8.94
N THR A 125 -10.80 -8.96 8.26
CA THR A 125 -12.20 -8.60 8.59
C THR A 125 -12.71 -9.30 9.86
N SER A 126 -11.96 -10.27 10.41
CA SER A 126 -12.28 -10.88 11.71
C SER A 126 -12.42 -9.83 12.82
N PRO A 127 -13.40 -9.97 13.75
CA PRO A 127 -13.66 -8.98 14.80
C PRO A 127 -12.47 -8.74 15.75
N ARG A 128 -11.50 -9.66 15.77
CA ARG A 128 -10.25 -9.57 16.55
C ARG A 128 -9.34 -8.43 16.06
N TYR A 129 -9.41 -8.06 14.79
CA TYR A 129 -8.50 -7.07 14.21
C TYR A 129 -9.20 -5.73 14.04
N PHE A 130 -8.41 -4.66 14.13
CA PHE A 130 -8.83 -3.33 13.73
C PHE A 130 -7.81 -2.80 12.73
N VAL A 131 -8.27 -2.61 11.50
CA VAL A 131 -7.40 -2.50 10.32
C VAL A 131 -7.34 -1.06 9.87
N LEU A 132 -6.13 -0.61 9.57
CA LEU A 132 -5.83 0.64 8.89
C LEU A 132 -5.39 0.28 7.45
N PRO A 133 -6.31 0.29 6.46
CA PRO A 133 -6.04 -0.22 5.12
C PRO A 133 -5.59 0.86 4.14
N LEU A 134 -4.48 0.67 3.44
CA LEU A 134 -4.03 1.55 2.36
C LEU A 134 -3.97 0.75 1.06
N ASP A 135 -4.88 1.03 0.13
CA ASP A 135 -4.88 0.38 -1.19
C ASP A 135 -4.19 1.29 -2.21
N LEU A 136 -2.99 0.90 -2.65
CA LEU A 136 -2.22 1.68 -3.62
C LEU A 136 -2.63 1.41 -5.08
N ARG A 137 -3.63 0.55 -5.33
CA ARG A 137 -4.19 0.40 -6.69
C ARG A 137 -5.00 1.60 -7.11
N ILE A 138 -5.80 2.14 -6.19
CA ILE A 138 -6.71 3.27 -6.40
C ILE A 138 -6.36 4.36 -5.38
N ALA A 139 -5.07 4.56 -5.10
CA ALA A 139 -4.64 5.62 -4.21
C ALA A 139 -5.15 6.97 -4.75
N GLY A 140 -5.89 7.71 -3.92
CA GLY A 140 -6.35 9.06 -4.23
C GLY A 140 -5.26 10.12 -4.08
N PHE A 141 -3.99 9.70 -4.03
CA PHE A 141 -2.82 10.54 -3.83
C PHE A 141 -1.73 10.12 -4.84
N ALA A 142 -0.94 11.10 -5.27
CA ALA A 142 0.07 10.94 -6.31
C ALA A 142 1.47 11.44 -5.88
N ASP A 143 1.57 12.04 -4.70
CA ASP A 143 2.76 12.75 -4.22
C ASP A 143 2.84 12.70 -2.67
N PRO A 144 4.00 13.02 -2.07
CA PRO A 144 4.19 13.00 -0.62
C PRO A 144 3.20 13.87 0.18
N GLN A 145 2.77 15.01 -0.38
CA GLN A 145 1.85 15.93 0.27
C GLN A 145 0.42 15.36 0.28
N SER A 146 -0.07 14.87 -0.86
CA SER A 146 -1.38 14.21 -0.91
C SER A 146 -1.42 12.93 -0.06
N MET A 147 -0.31 12.18 0.00
CA MET A 147 -0.17 11.01 0.88
C MET A 147 -0.24 11.38 2.36
N TYR A 148 0.47 12.43 2.79
CA TYR A 148 0.42 12.91 4.18
C TYR A 148 -1.00 13.28 4.61
N PHE A 149 -1.71 14.05 3.78
CA PHE A 149 -3.08 14.46 4.09
C PHE A 149 -4.03 13.28 4.12
N ALA A 150 -3.90 12.33 3.19
CA ALA A 150 -4.69 11.11 3.17
C ALA A 150 -4.47 10.26 4.44
N LEU A 151 -3.22 10.02 4.83
CA LEU A 151 -2.88 9.27 6.04
C LEU A 151 -3.39 9.96 7.30
N SER A 152 -3.21 11.29 7.41
CA SER A 152 -3.70 12.07 8.55
C SER A 152 -5.22 11.97 8.71
N MET A 153 -5.98 12.11 7.62
CA MET A 153 -7.43 11.92 7.64
C MET A 153 -7.79 10.49 8.02
N GLN A 154 -7.05 9.50 7.50
CA GLN A 154 -7.33 8.10 7.78
C GLN A 154 -7.06 7.75 9.24
N PHE A 155 -6.00 8.27 9.87
CA PHE A 155 -5.70 8.04 11.27
C PHE A 155 -6.75 8.68 12.17
N GLU A 156 -7.20 9.90 11.86
CA GLU A 156 -8.33 10.54 12.55
C GLU A 156 -9.57 9.64 12.52
N GLN A 157 -9.99 9.19 11.33
CA GLN A 157 -11.18 8.34 11.18
C GLN A 157 -11.02 6.97 11.85
N TYR A 158 -9.81 6.40 11.83
CA TYR A 158 -9.51 5.14 12.50
C TYR A 158 -9.82 5.23 14.00
N PHE A 159 -9.35 6.28 14.70
CA PHE A 159 -9.62 6.42 16.13
C PHE A 159 -11.07 6.78 16.45
N LEU A 160 -11.74 7.60 15.62
CA LEU A 160 -13.18 7.85 15.78
C LEU A 160 -13.99 6.54 15.72
N GLN A 161 -13.73 5.71 14.70
CA GLN A 161 -14.37 4.41 14.58
C GLN A 161 -14.02 3.46 15.71
N LEU A 162 -12.81 3.54 16.26
CA LEU A 162 -12.41 2.73 17.41
C LEU A 162 -13.18 3.13 18.68
N GLY A 163 -13.41 4.43 18.88
CA GLY A 163 -14.18 4.96 20.00
C GLY A 163 -15.65 4.55 19.97
N ASP A 164 -16.24 4.45 18.78
CA ASP A 164 -17.62 3.94 18.62
C ASP A 164 -17.75 2.43 18.86
N LEU A 165 -16.65 1.68 18.82
CA LEU A 165 -16.64 0.23 19.07
C LEU A 165 -16.31 -0.15 20.51
N LEU A 166 -15.64 0.71 21.26
CA LEU A 166 -15.14 0.44 22.60
C LEU A 166 -15.81 1.37 23.60
N GLU A 167 -16.75 0.82 24.36
CA GLU A 167 -17.40 1.52 25.46
C GLU A 167 -16.36 2.04 26.47
N GLY A 168 -16.52 3.28 26.92
CA GLY A 168 -15.58 3.94 27.85
C GLY A 168 -14.31 4.52 27.21
N TYR A 169 -14.02 4.25 25.92
CA TYR A 169 -12.85 4.82 25.23
C TYR A 169 -13.16 5.95 24.27
N LYS A 170 -14.45 6.29 24.09
CA LYS A 170 -14.91 7.22 23.07
C LYS A 170 -14.29 8.60 23.19
N GLU A 171 -14.31 9.20 24.38
CA GLU A 171 -13.76 10.54 24.62
C GLU A 171 -12.26 10.61 24.35
N GLU A 172 -11.49 9.61 24.79
CA GLU A 172 -10.05 9.56 24.54
C GLU A 172 -9.75 9.39 23.04
N CYS A 173 -10.53 8.54 22.33
CA CYS A 173 -10.44 8.42 20.88
C CYS A 173 -10.76 9.72 20.14
N GLU A 174 -11.76 10.49 20.59
CA GLU A 174 -12.10 11.80 20.04
C GLU A 174 -10.95 12.81 20.26
N ASN A 175 -10.33 12.80 21.45
CA ASN A 175 -9.16 13.63 21.75
C ASN A 175 -7.94 13.27 20.89
N ILE A 176 -7.69 11.97 20.68
CA ILE A 176 -6.67 11.47 19.77
C ILE A 176 -6.97 11.92 18.33
N ALA A 177 -8.20 11.76 17.86
CA ALA A 177 -8.63 12.15 16.53
C ALA A 177 -8.45 13.67 16.30
N LEU A 178 -8.79 14.49 17.30
CA LEU A 178 -8.57 15.94 17.26
C LEU A 178 -7.08 16.28 17.11
N SER A 179 -6.17 15.52 17.72
CA SER A 179 -4.72 15.74 17.59
C SER A 179 -4.27 15.59 16.13
N PHE A 180 -4.74 14.57 15.41
CA PHE A 180 -4.48 14.42 13.97
C PHE A 180 -5.07 15.57 13.15
N LYS A 181 -6.29 16.00 13.47
CA LYS A 181 -6.95 17.11 12.79
C LYS A 181 -6.19 18.43 12.98
N HIS A 182 -5.74 18.73 14.19
CA HIS A 182 -4.97 19.94 14.49
C HIS A 182 -3.63 19.94 13.77
N GLN A 183 -2.88 18.84 13.84
CA GLN A 183 -1.62 18.69 13.11
C GLN A 183 -1.81 18.87 11.60
N ARG A 184 -2.89 18.32 11.04
CA ARG A 184 -3.24 18.50 9.63
C ARG A 184 -3.48 19.96 9.28
N LEU A 185 -4.29 20.66 10.07
CA LEU A 185 -4.61 22.07 9.86
C LEU A 185 -3.37 22.97 9.96
N ASP A 186 -2.45 22.69 10.89
CA ASP A 186 -1.21 23.47 11.01
C ASP A 186 -0.31 23.28 9.79
N VAL A 187 -0.21 22.04 9.28
CA VAL A 187 0.49 21.76 8.03
C VAL A 187 -0.20 22.41 6.83
N THR A 188 -1.53 22.36 6.73
CA THR A 188 -2.31 23.04 5.69
C THR A 188 -2.05 24.55 5.67
N ARG A 189 -2.15 25.21 6.83
CA ARG A 189 -1.89 26.66 6.94
C ARG A 189 -0.49 27.05 6.48
N ARG A 190 0.52 26.23 6.83
CA ARG A 190 1.90 26.45 6.38
C ARG A 190 2.05 26.23 4.88
N VAL A 191 1.43 25.19 4.31
CA VAL A 191 1.48 24.90 2.87
C VAL A 191 0.80 26.01 2.07
N ASP A 192 -0.40 26.43 2.48
CA ASP A 192 -1.19 27.46 1.78
C ASP A 192 -0.63 28.87 2.00
N GLY A 193 -0.08 29.15 3.19
CA GLY A 193 0.44 30.46 3.57
C GLY A 193 1.89 30.69 3.14
N ASP A 194 2.80 29.83 3.58
CA ASP A 194 4.25 29.98 3.35
C ASP A 194 4.72 29.35 2.03
N GLY A 195 3.84 28.57 1.35
CA GLY A 195 4.18 27.82 0.14
C GLY A 195 5.17 26.69 0.38
N ARG A 196 5.47 26.35 1.65
CA ARG A 196 6.40 25.28 1.99
C ARG A 196 5.69 23.93 1.88
N PRO A 197 6.13 23.01 1.01
CA PRO A 197 5.48 21.71 0.85
C PRO A 197 5.64 20.86 2.12
N VAL A 198 4.83 19.80 2.17
CA VAL A 198 4.98 18.73 3.15
C VAL A 198 6.36 18.10 2.99
N GLY A 199 7.13 18.04 4.08
CA GLY A 199 8.44 17.43 4.11
C GLY A 199 8.51 16.26 5.08
N THR A 200 9.67 15.61 5.11
CA THR A 200 9.99 14.46 5.95
C THR A 200 9.68 14.66 7.43
N SER A 201 9.92 15.87 7.96
CA SER A 201 9.63 16.21 9.36
C SER A 201 8.13 16.15 9.69
N ASP A 202 7.27 16.52 8.73
CA ASP A 202 5.83 16.50 8.93
C ASP A 202 5.34 15.05 9.01
N THR A 203 5.84 14.19 8.12
CA THR A 203 5.58 12.74 8.13
C THR A 203 6.06 12.08 9.42
N ALA A 204 7.26 12.42 9.88
CA ALA A 204 7.79 11.93 11.16
C ALA A 204 6.87 12.32 12.33
N ALA A 205 6.43 13.58 12.40
CA ALA A 205 5.50 14.05 13.42
C ALA A 205 4.14 13.33 13.35
N LEU A 206 3.64 13.04 12.14
CA LEU A 206 2.40 12.28 11.96
C LEU A 206 2.53 10.83 12.49
N LEU A 207 3.67 10.19 12.23
CA LEU A 207 3.96 8.84 12.73
C LEU A 207 4.16 8.81 14.25
N GLU A 208 4.78 9.84 14.82
CA GLU A 208 4.90 10.01 16.27
C GLU A 208 3.51 10.17 16.93
N LEU A 209 2.61 10.95 16.32
CA LEU A 209 1.22 11.04 16.79
C LEU A 209 0.53 9.67 16.74
N LEU A 210 0.72 8.88 15.68
CA LEU A 210 0.19 7.53 15.59
C LEU A 210 0.77 6.60 16.66
N GLN A 211 2.08 6.66 16.90
CA GLN A 211 2.73 5.90 17.97
C GLN A 211 2.12 6.24 19.33
N ASN A 212 2.04 7.53 19.68
CA ASN A 212 1.47 8.00 20.95
C ASN A 212 0.02 7.57 21.12
N ALA A 213 -0.78 7.67 20.05
CA ALA A 213 -2.18 7.25 20.05
C ALA A 213 -2.34 5.73 20.29
N LEU A 214 -1.49 4.91 19.67
CA LEU A 214 -1.51 3.46 19.87
C LEU A 214 -1.01 3.06 21.27
N VAL A 215 -0.04 3.77 21.85
CA VAL A 215 0.39 3.57 23.24
C VAL A 215 -0.77 3.82 24.20
N ARG A 216 -1.51 4.92 24.01
CA ARG A 216 -2.71 5.22 24.80
C ARG A 216 -3.78 4.14 24.67
N TYR A 217 -4.02 3.66 23.46
CA TYR A 217 -4.93 2.54 23.20
C TYR A 217 -4.54 1.27 23.96
N TRP A 218 -3.25 0.92 23.97
CA TRP A 218 -2.78 -0.24 24.73
C TRP A 218 -2.79 -0.02 26.25
N SER A 219 -2.75 1.22 26.71
CA SER A 219 -2.82 1.58 28.13
C SER A 219 -4.26 1.64 28.67
N PHE A 220 -5.25 1.90 27.81
CA PHE A 220 -6.66 1.96 28.19
C PHE A 220 -7.21 0.59 28.63
N ASP A 221 -7.92 0.48 29.75
CA ASP A 221 -8.53 -0.80 30.13
C ASP A 221 -10.06 -0.76 29.91
N PRO A 222 -10.62 -1.53 28.97
CA PRO A 222 -12.07 -1.56 28.73
C PRO A 222 -12.88 -2.14 29.90
N SER A 223 -12.23 -2.79 30.88
CA SER A 223 -12.89 -3.38 32.05
C SER A 223 -13.03 -2.44 33.24
N PHE A 224 -12.31 -1.30 33.25
CA PHE A 224 -12.41 -0.30 34.30
C PHE A 224 -13.55 0.68 34.00
N LYS A 225 -14.72 0.43 34.60
CA LYS A 225 -15.68 1.51 34.83
C LYS A 225 -15.12 2.36 35.96
N GLU A 226 -14.94 3.65 35.74
CA GLU A 226 -14.75 4.60 36.84
C GLU A 226 -16.05 4.58 37.67
N GLU A 227 -16.05 3.82 38.76
CA GLU A 227 -17.13 3.89 39.74
C GLU A 227 -17.01 5.24 40.46
N ASP A 228 -18.00 6.11 40.19
CA ASP A 228 -18.36 7.22 41.05
C ASP A 228 -18.44 6.71 42.49
N ASN A 229 -17.52 7.20 43.30
CA ASN A 229 -17.33 6.80 44.68
C ASN A 229 -18.38 7.52 45.56
N GLU A 230 -19.66 7.16 45.42
CA GLU A 230 -20.70 7.52 46.38
C GLU A 230 -21.60 6.32 46.73
N GLN A 231 -21.24 5.68 47.84
CA GLN A 231 -22.10 5.02 48.82
C GLN A 231 -23.31 4.22 48.31
N THR A 232 -23.25 2.88 48.36
CA THR A 232 -24.24 2.12 49.14
C THR A 232 -23.75 0.73 49.54
N GLU A 233 -23.78 0.45 50.83
CA GLU A 233 -23.63 -0.89 51.41
C GLU A 233 -24.88 -1.76 51.15
N LYS A 234 -24.63 -3.03 50.80
CA LYS A 234 -25.45 -4.26 50.99
C LYS A 234 -26.72 -4.44 50.13
N VAL A 235 -26.81 -5.56 49.40
CA VAL A 235 -27.49 -6.83 49.81
C VAL A 235 -27.53 -7.84 48.64
N ASP A 236 -27.33 -9.09 49.03
CA ASP A 236 -27.69 -10.41 48.45
C ASP A 236 -27.01 -11.05 47.25
N ASP A 237 -26.57 -12.27 47.56
CA ASP A 237 -26.16 -13.38 46.74
C ASP A 237 -27.29 -13.85 45.80
N ASN A 238 -26.84 -14.35 44.65
CA ASN A 238 -27.50 -15.38 43.84
C ASN A 238 -28.43 -14.90 42.70
N GLN A 239 -27.86 -14.36 41.62
CA GLN A 239 -28.33 -14.60 40.25
C GLN A 239 -27.14 -14.73 39.27
N GLN A 240 -26.95 -15.97 38.81
CA GLN A 240 -26.33 -16.41 37.55
C GLN A 240 -25.45 -15.38 36.82
N GLU A 241 -24.14 -15.59 36.94
CA GLU A 241 -23.10 -14.98 36.11
C GLU A 241 -23.30 -15.37 34.62
N GLU A 242 -24.13 -14.64 33.89
CA GLU A 242 -23.74 -14.29 32.52
C GLU A 242 -22.52 -13.37 32.65
N VAL A 243 -21.33 -13.96 32.57
CA VAL A 243 -20.09 -13.22 32.38
C VAL A 243 -20.25 -12.44 31.08
N GLN A 244 -20.72 -11.19 31.17
CA GLN A 244 -20.60 -10.18 30.13
C GLN A 244 -19.10 -10.07 29.86
N ARG A 245 -18.63 -10.77 28.83
CA ARG A 245 -17.24 -10.68 28.40
C ARG A 245 -17.00 -9.23 28.03
N SER A 246 -16.17 -8.54 28.81
CA SER A 246 -15.63 -7.23 28.46
C SER A 246 -15.13 -7.27 27.01
N PRO A 247 -15.42 -6.25 26.19
CA PRO A 247 -14.98 -6.26 24.80
C PRO A 247 -13.46 -6.43 24.74
N GLU A 248 -13.00 -7.54 24.15
CA GLU A 248 -11.57 -7.80 24.00
C GLU A 248 -10.95 -6.71 23.11
N LYS A 249 -9.82 -6.17 23.55
CA LYS A 249 -9.05 -5.23 22.72
C LYS A 249 -8.76 -5.85 21.37
N LYS A 250 -9.03 -5.07 20.33
CA LYS A 250 -8.71 -5.45 18.96
C LYS A 250 -7.22 -5.24 18.69
N VAL A 251 -6.64 -6.12 17.89
CA VAL A 251 -5.25 -6.01 17.47
C VAL A 251 -5.15 -5.02 16.30
N PRO A 252 -4.41 -3.91 16.43
CA PRO A 252 -4.18 -2.97 15.35
C PRO A 252 -3.35 -3.60 14.23
N VAL A 253 -3.80 -3.45 12.98
CA VAL A 253 -3.07 -3.91 11.79
C VAL A 253 -3.03 -2.79 10.76
N TRP A 254 -1.84 -2.29 10.45
CA TRP A 254 -1.63 -1.41 9.31
C TRP A 254 -1.39 -2.27 8.06
N PHE A 255 -2.40 -2.33 7.19
CA PHE A 255 -2.35 -3.12 5.97
C PHE A 255 -2.17 -2.23 4.75
N ILE A 256 -1.18 -2.52 3.92
CA ILE A 256 -0.87 -1.78 2.70
C ILE A 256 -0.88 -2.76 1.52
N ASP A 257 -1.83 -2.59 0.60
CA ASP A 257 -1.93 -3.39 -0.63
C ASP A 257 -1.21 -2.71 -1.79
N GLU A 258 -0.58 -3.51 -2.65
CA GLU A 258 0.37 -3.09 -3.68
C GLU A 258 1.49 -2.16 -3.22
N ALA A 259 2.15 -2.57 -2.13
CA ALA A 259 3.23 -1.82 -1.49
C ALA A 259 4.41 -1.44 -2.41
N HIS A 260 4.63 -2.19 -3.51
CA HIS A 260 5.67 -1.87 -4.50
C HIS A 260 5.46 -0.53 -5.22
N LYS A 261 4.28 0.09 -5.10
CA LYS A 261 4.01 1.42 -5.62
C LYS A 261 4.52 2.55 -4.72
N LEU A 262 4.82 2.28 -3.45
CA LEU A 262 5.31 3.30 -2.50
C LEU A 262 6.53 4.06 -3.04
N PRO A 263 7.56 3.42 -3.62
CA PRO A 263 8.73 4.15 -4.12
C PRO A 263 8.40 5.09 -5.28
N SER A 264 7.51 4.66 -6.19
CA SER A 264 7.09 5.49 -7.33
C SER A 264 6.19 6.67 -6.93
N LEU A 265 5.54 6.62 -5.77
CA LEU A 265 4.62 7.66 -5.30
C LEU A 265 5.31 8.86 -4.65
N VAL A 266 6.59 8.71 -4.32
CA VAL A 266 7.36 9.74 -3.62
C VAL A 266 8.42 10.36 -4.51
N ASP A 267 8.32 10.19 -5.84
CA ASP A 267 9.28 10.69 -6.83
C ASP A 267 10.75 10.39 -6.46
N GLU A 268 11.01 9.22 -5.87
CA GLU A 268 12.33 8.83 -5.35
C GLU A 268 12.88 9.71 -4.21
N ASP A 269 12.04 10.46 -3.49
CA ASP A 269 12.39 11.06 -2.19
C ASP A 269 12.67 9.94 -1.18
N ALA A 270 13.93 9.51 -1.20
CA ALA A 270 14.42 8.41 -0.39
C ALA A 270 14.30 8.72 1.10
N ASP A 271 14.40 9.99 1.51
CA ASP A 271 14.31 10.39 2.90
C ASP A 271 12.87 10.31 3.41
N TYR A 272 11.89 10.73 2.59
CA TYR A 272 10.48 10.56 2.91
C TYR A 272 10.12 9.08 3.04
N LEU A 273 10.48 8.27 2.04
CA LEU A 273 10.20 6.83 2.05
C LEU A 273 10.86 6.14 3.24
N LYS A 274 12.12 6.45 3.50
CA LYS A 274 12.87 5.92 4.64
C LYS A 274 12.18 6.26 5.95
N THR A 275 11.75 7.50 6.13
CA THR A 275 11.06 7.95 7.36
C THR A 275 9.74 7.22 7.55
N LEU A 276 8.96 7.06 6.48
CA LEU A 276 7.71 6.31 6.53
C LEU A 276 7.93 4.84 6.96
N ILE A 277 8.89 4.17 6.32
CA ILE A 277 9.17 2.76 6.58
C ILE A 277 9.84 2.55 7.94
N ASP A 278 10.70 3.48 8.38
CA ASP A 278 11.27 3.47 9.73
C ASP A 278 10.19 3.61 10.79
N GLY A 279 9.19 4.47 10.58
CA GLY A 279 8.02 4.56 11.45
C GLY A 279 7.32 3.21 11.61
N MET A 280 7.15 2.45 10.51
CA MET A 280 6.57 1.10 10.56
C MET A 280 7.45 0.12 11.34
N VAL A 281 8.78 0.22 11.24
CA VAL A 281 9.72 -0.58 12.02
C VAL A 281 9.65 -0.22 13.50
N VAL A 282 9.55 1.06 13.86
CA VAL A 282 9.39 1.52 15.26
C VAL A 282 8.11 0.95 15.87
N LEU A 283 6.98 1.10 15.15
CA LEU A 283 5.66 0.62 15.60
C LEU A 283 5.62 -0.90 15.80
N THR A 284 6.41 -1.67 15.06
CA THR A 284 6.42 -3.15 15.13
C THR A 284 7.49 -3.70 16.07
N LYS A 285 8.74 -3.26 15.95
CA LYS A 285 9.89 -3.89 16.62
C LYS A 285 10.25 -3.27 17.95
N GLN A 286 10.22 -1.94 18.03
CA GLN A 286 10.62 -1.21 19.23
C GLN A 286 9.47 -1.19 20.23
N GLU A 287 8.32 -0.67 19.82
CA GLU A 287 7.18 -0.43 20.71
C GLU A 287 6.15 -1.57 20.70
N ARG A 288 6.15 -2.42 19.66
CA ARG A 288 5.23 -3.54 19.49
C ARG A 288 3.75 -3.12 19.65
N LEU A 289 3.35 -2.10 18.90
CA LEU A 289 2.02 -1.48 19.00
C LEU A 289 1.05 -1.97 17.94
N CYS A 290 1.51 -2.32 16.74
CA CYS A 290 0.65 -2.80 15.66
C CYS A 290 1.40 -3.73 14.70
N HIS A 291 0.68 -4.67 14.08
CA HIS A 291 1.25 -5.39 12.94
C HIS A 291 1.27 -4.48 11.72
N VAL A 292 2.33 -4.57 10.92
CA VAL A 292 2.39 -3.93 9.60
C VAL A 292 2.44 -5.03 8.56
N VAL A 293 1.52 -5.00 7.59
CA VAL A 293 1.42 -6.00 6.53
C VAL A 293 1.44 -5.30 5.18
N HIS A 294 2.52 -5.49 4.43
CA HIS A 294 2.58 -5.14 3.01
C HIS A 294 2.21 -6.34 2.16
N ALA A 295 1.25 -6.18 1.24
CA ALA A 295 1.03 -7.13 0.15
C ALA A 295 1.57 -6.53 -1.16
N THR A 296 2.26 -7.36 -1.96
CA THR A 296 2.80 -6.90 -3.25
C THR A 296 2.86 -8.04 -4.26
N SER A 297 2.59 -7.72 -5.53
CA SER A 297 2.87 -8.62 -6.65
C SER A 297 4.30 -8.56 -7.19
N ASP A 298 5.05 -7.52 -6.87
CA ASP A 298 6.39 -7.30 -7.39
C ASP A 298 7.46 -7.81 -6.40
N SER A 299 8.32 -8.71 -6.88
CA SER A 299 9.45 -9.24 -6.12
C SER A 299 10.57 -8.21 -5.91
N LEU A 300 10.70 -7.21 -6.79
CA LEU A 300 11.72 -6.16 -6.70
C LEU A 300 11.52 -5.24 -5.49
N TYR A 301 10.33 -5.24 -4.89
CA TYR A 301 10.08 -4.50 -3.65
C TYR A 301 11.00 -4.94 -2.50
N MET A 302 11.49 -6.19 -2.51
CA MET A 302 12.51 -6.62 -1.56
C MET A 302 13.81 -5.82 -1.71
N GLU A 303 14.22 -5.51 -2.94
CA GLU A 303 15.44 -4.72 -3.22
C GLU A 303 15.30 -3.30 -2.70
N THR A 304 14.11 -2.70 -2.83
CA THR A 304 13.80 -1.41 -2.21
C THR A 304 14.02 -1.45 -0.69
N LEU A 305 13.48 -2.47 -0.01
CA LEU A 305 13.62 -2.60 1.44
C LEU A 305 15.07 -2.90 1.88
N VAL A 306 15.85 -3.59 1.04
CA VAL A 306 17.29 -3.77 1.26
C VAL A 306 18.03 -2.44 1.09
N GLY A 307 17.72 -1.67 0.05
CA GLY A 307 18.30 -0.34 -0.18
C GLY A 307 18.03 0.63 0.96
N LEU A 308 16.86 0.53 1.58
CA LEU A 308 16.48 1.29 2.78
C LEU A 308 17.06 0.71 4.09
N SER A 309 17.84 -0.38 4.05
CA SER A 309 18.41 -1.04 5.24
C SER A 309 17.38 -1.51 6.28
N VAL A 310 16.16 -1.85 5.85
CA VAL A 310 15.07 -2.30 6.73
C VAL A 310 14.72 -3.78 6.56
N ALA A 311 15.21 -4.43 5.50
CA ALA A 311 14.86 -5.82 5.18
C ALA A 311 15.15 -6.82 6.32
N SER A 312 16.16 -6.58 7.16
CA SER A 312 16.46 -7.42 8.34
C SER A 312 15.40 -7.36 9.44
N HIS A 313 14.56 -6.31 9.44
CA HIS A 313 13.46 -6.11 10.37
C HIS A 313 12.12 -6.61 9.81
N VAL A 314 12.11 -7.09 8.57
CA VAL A 314 10.91 -7.52 7.86
C VAL A 314 10.86 -9.04 7.77
N LYS A 315 9.69 -9.61 8.07
CA LYS A 315 9.37 -11.00 7.81
C LYS A 315 8.81 -11.15 6.41
N PHE A 316 9.56 -11.82 5.53
CA PHE A 316 9.12 -12.10 4.17
C PHE A 316 8.35 -13.42 4.09
N MET A 317 7.22 -13.39 3.39
CA MET A 317 6.33 -14.52 3.17
C MET A 317 5.89 -14.53 1.71
N ARG A 318 5.73 -15.72 1.09
CA ARG A 318 5.39 -15.85 -0.34
C ARG A 318 4.20 -16.76 -0.57
N ILE A 319 3.10 -16.18 -1.03
CA ILE A 319 1.86 -16.86 -1.42
C ILE A 319 1.99 -17.30 -2.88
N ASN A 320 2.01 -18.61 -3.11
CA ASN A 320 2.03 -19.19 -4.46
C ASN A 320 0.62 -19.41 -5.00
N ASP A 321 0.52 -19.87 -6.24
CA ASP A 321 -0.71 -20.44 -6.77
C ASP A 321 -1.17 -21.61 -5.87
N PRO A 322 -2.49 -21.80 -5.69
CA PRO A 322 -3.04 -22.99 -5.03
C PRO A 322 -2.45 -24.30 -5.59
N ASP A 323 -2.22 -25.27 -4.70
CA ASP A 323 -1.78 -26.61 -5.10
C ASP A 323 -2.92 -27.38 -5.80
N LYS A 324 -2.57 -28.48 -6.49
CA LYS A 324 -3.54 -29.30 -7.24
C LYS A 324 -4.72 -29.73 -6.38
N GLU A 325 -4.48 -30.10 -5.12
CA GLU A 325 -5.50 -30.50 -4.16
C GLU A 325 -6.49 -29.36 -3.88
N THR A 326 -5.98 -28.18 -3.53
CA THR A 326 -6.78 -26.99 -3.24
C THR A 326 -7.55 -26.53 -4.48
N THR A 327 -6.91 -26.56 -5.66
CA THR A 327 -7.57 -26.21 -6.93
C THR A 327 -8.67 -27.20 -7.29
N MET A 328 -8.44 -28.51 -7.13
CA MET A 328 -9.46 -29.54 -7.36
C MET A 328 -10.68 -29.34 -6.45
N ASP A 329 -10.46 -29.05 -5.17
CA ASP A 329 -11.54 -28.77 -4.22
C ASP A 329 -12.35 -27.54 -4.64
N TYR A 330 -11.69 -26.45 -5.06
CA TYR A 330 -12.38 -25.27 -5.60
C TYR A 330 -13.20 -25.61 -6.84
N VAL A 331 -12.61 -26.34 -7.79
CA VAL A 331 -13.25 -26.71 -9.06
C VAL A 331 -14.52 -27.51 -8.78
N ARG A 332 -14.43 -28.56 -7.96
CA ARG A 332 -15.58 -29.43 -7.63
C ARG A 332 -16.65 -28.73 -6.80
N HIS A 333 -16.23 -27.99 -5.77
CA HIS A 333 -17.16 -27.55 -4.74
C HIS A 333 -17.65 -26.11 -4.90
N GLN A 334 -17.08 -25.32 -5.81
CA GLN A 334 -17.51 -23.96 -6.04
C GLN A 334 -17.69 -23.66 -7.53
N LEU A 335 -16.65 -23.84 -8.34
CA LEU A 335 -16.67 -23.43 -9.75
C LEU A 335 -17.70 -24.19 -10.57
N LEU A 336 -17.75 -25.53 -10.45
CA LEU A 336 -18.56 -26.37 -11.33
C LEU A 336 -20.04 -26.45 -10.93
N ARG A 337 -20.43 -25.96 -9.75
CA ARG A 337 -21.82 -26.04 -9.26
C ARG A 337 -22.87 -25.47 -10.24
N PRO A 338 -22.61 -24.37 -10.95
CA PRO A 338 -23.61 -23.80 -11.87
C PRO A 338 -23.76 -24.59 -13.18
N PHE A 339 -22.83 -25.48 -13.53
CA PHE A 339 -22.77 -26.15 -14.83
C PHE A 339 -23.53 -27.49 -14.84
N ALA A 340 -23.97 -27.94 -16.02
CA ALA A 340 -24.61 -29.24 -16.19
C ALA A 340 -23.64 -30.41 -15.91
N GLN A 341 -24.17 -31.56 -15.46
CA GLN A 341 -23.37 -32.69 -14.98
C GLN A 341 -22.39 -33.24 -16.03
N ASP A 342 -22.74 -33.20 -17.32
CA ASP A 342 -21.87 -33.62 -18.41
C ASP A 342 -20.62 -32.73 -18.50
N HIS A 343 -20.78 -31.41 -18.45
CA HIS A 343 -19.67 -30.45 -18.43
C HIS A 343 -18.82 -30.57 -17.16
N GLN A 344 -19.45 -30.82 -16.01
CA GLN A 344 -18.70 -31.07 -14.78
C GLN A 344 -17.77 -32.28 -14.95
N THR A 345 -18.29 -33.36 -15.55
CA THR A 345 -17.53 -34.59 -15.79
C THR A 345 -16.39 -34.37 -16.78
N GLU A 346 -16.64 -33.63 -17.86
CA GLU A 346 -15.64 -33.28 -18.87
C GLU A 346 -14.47 -32.49 -18.26
N VAL A 347 -14.76 -31.41 -17.51
CA VAL A 347 -13.72 -30.59 -16.86
C VAL A 347 -12.91 -31.39 -15.85
N LEU A 348 -13.56 -32.26 -15.07
CA LEU A 348 -12.86 -33.10 -14.08
C LEU A 348 -11.97 -34.17 -14.73
N ASN A 349 -12.40 -34.74 -15.87
CA ASN A 349 -11.61 -35.71 -16.62
C ASN A 349 -10.33 -35.10 -17.22
N HIS A 350 -10.39 -33.81 -17.60
CA HIS A 350 -9.26 -33.07 -18.15
C HIS A 350 -8.51 -32.20 -17.13
N PHE A 351 -8.81 -32.35 -15.84
CA PHE A 351 -8.25 -31.46 -14.80
C PHE A 351 -6.72 -31.35 -14.85
N GLU A 352 -6.01 -32.46 -15.02
CA GLU A 352 -4.55 -32.47 -15.03
C GLU A 352 -3.99 -31.68 -16.22
N ASP A 353 -4.52 -31.90 -17.42
CA ASP A 353 -4.13 -31.18 -18.64
C ASP A 353 -4.36 -29.67 -18.49
N ILE A 354 -5.49 -29.29 -17.89
CA ILE A 354 -5.85 -27.90 -17.64
C ILE A 354 -4.88 -27.28 -16.61
N TYR A 355 -4.64 -27.97 -15.50
CA TYR A 355 -3.74 -27.50 -14.44
C TYR A 355 -2.32 -27.29 -14.97
N GLU A 356 -1.84 -28.15 -15.87
CA GLU A 356 -0.53 -27.99 -16.50
C GLU A 356 -0.43 -26.71 -17.35
N VAL A 357 -1.52 -26.30 -18.01
CA VAL A 357 -1.55 -25.11 -18.86
C VAL A 357 -1.74 -23.83 -18.05
N ILE A 358 -2.76 -23.77 -17.18
CA ILE A 358 -3.16 -22.52 -16.51
C ILE A 358 -2.72 -22.41 -15.05
N GLY A 359 -2.23 -23.50 -14.46
CA GLY A 359 -1.78 -23.55 -13.07
C GLY A 359 -2.92 -23.60 -12.06
N GLY A 360 -2.62 -23.25 -10.80
CA GLY A 360 -3.60 -23.23 -9.71
C GLY A 360 -4.40 -21.93 -9.57
N LYS A 361 -4.18 -20.93 -10.43
CA LYS A 361 -4.82 -19.60 -10.30
C LYS A 361 -6.32 -19.70 -10.51
N LEU A 362 -7.10 -19.60 -9.43
CA LEU A 362 -8.54 -19.83 -9.43
C LEU A 362 -9.31 -18.92 -10.41
N LEU A 363 -8.85 -17.69 -10.61
CA LEU A 363 -9.43 -16.78 -11.60
C LEU A 363 -9.25 -17.27 -13.04
N HIS A 364 -8.12 -17.90 -13.37
CA HIS A 364 -7.90 -18.49 -14.69
C HIS A 364 -8.79 -19.71 -14.91
N TRP A 365 -9.07 -20.48 -13.85
CA TRP A 365 -10.03 -21.57 -13.91
C TRP A 365 -11.44 -21.05 -14.15
N GLU A 366 -11.83 -19.97 -13.47
CA GLU A 366 -13.17 -19.41 -13.60
C GLU A 366 -13.46 -18.89 -15.02
N SER A 367 -12.54 -18.11 -15.59
CA SER A 367 -12.68 -17.63 -16.97
C SER A 367 -12.50 -18.76 -17.99
N GLY A 368 -11.46 -19.58 -17.85
CA GLY A 368 -11.16 -20.65 -18.81
C GLY A 368 -12.26 -21.72 -18.89
N VAL A 369 -12.80 -22.16 -17.75
CA VAL A 369 -13.91 -23.13 -17.73
C VAL A 369 -15.19 -22.52 -18.30
N ARG A 370 -15.45 -21.24 -18.06
CA ARG A 370 -16.61 -20.55 -18.62
C ARG A 370 -16.49 -20.40 -20.14
N GLU A 371 -15.34 -19.96 -20.65
CA GLU A 371 -15.05 -19.89 -22.09
C GLU A 371 -15.16 -21.27 -22.77
N TRP A 372 -14.71 -22.33 -22.10
CA TRP A 372 -14.83 -23.68 -22.64
C TRP A 372 -16.27 -24.19 -22.63
N ALA A 373 -16.97 -24.07 -21.50
CA ALA A 373 -18.33 -24.61 -21.34
C ALA A 373 -19.38 -23.82 -22.14
N ASP A 374 -19.28 -22.49 -22.16
CA ASP A 374 -20.28 -21.63 -22.80
C ASP A 374 -19.99 -21.38 -24.30
N GLU A 375 -18.71 -21.27 -24.67
CA GLU A 375 -18.29 -20.86 -26.02
C GLU A 375 -17.58 -21.98 -26.80
N GLY A 376 -17.27 -23.12 -26.17
CA GLY A 376 -16.54 -24.22 -26.80
C GLY A 376 -15.07 -23.91 -27.06
N ILE A 377 -14.50 -22.87 -26.44
CA ILE A 377 -13.11 -22.46 -26.64
C ILE A 377 -12.18 -23.38 -25.84
N PRO A 378 -11.20 -24.04 -26.48
CA PRO A 378 -10.24 -24.88 -25.75
C PRO A 378 -9.41 -24.05 -24.77
N ILE A 379 -9.05 -24.63 -23.61
CA ILE A 379 -8.25 -23.94 -22.57
C ILE A 379 -6.93 -23.35 -23.11
N THR A 380 -6.28 -24.01 -24.07
CA THR A 380 -5.06 -23.51 -24.72
C THR A 380 -5.25 -22.23 -25.55
N GLN A 381 -6.50 -21.89 -25.86
CA GLN A 381 -6.91 -20.69 -26.58
C GLN A 381 -7.65 -19.70 -25.68
N SER A 382 -7.80 -20.03 -24.38
CA SER A 382 -8.46 -19.15 -23.42
C SER A 382 -7.82 -17.77 -23.38
N SER A 383 -8.58 -16.76 -23.00
CA SER A 383 -8.16 -15.36 -23.00
C SER A 383 -6.81 -15.15 -22.29
N HIS A 384 -6.61 -15.76 -21.12
CA HIS A 384 -5.36 -15.64 -20.36
C HIS A 384 -4.17 -16.35 -21.00
N VAL A 385 -4.38 -17.53 -21.61
CA VAL A 385 -3.31 -18.25 -22.31
C VAL A 385 -2.90 -17.49 -23.58
N SER A 386 -3.89 -16.97 -24.30
CA SER A 386 -3.68 -16.11 -25.46
C SER A 386 -2.93 -14.82 -25.09
N GLN A 387 -3.28 -14.17 -23.96
CA GLN A 387 -2.55 -13.01 -23.45
C GLN A 387 -1.10 -13.34 -23.08
N ALA A 388 -0.86 -14.47 -22.40
CA ALA A 388 0.50 -14.91 -22.07
C ALA A 388 1.33 -15.17 -23.33
N TYR A 389 0.73 -15.79 -24.34
CA TYR A 389 1.35 -16.01 -25.65
C TYR A 389 1.70 -14.69 -26.34
N ILE A 390 0.77 -13.74 -26.39
CA ILE A 390 1.01 -12.40 -26.97
C ILE A 390 2.13 -11.68 -26.22
N LEU A 391 2.18 -11.75 -24.89
CA LEU A 391 3.22 -11.11 -24.08
C LEU A 391 4.61 -11.68 -24.38
N VAL A 392 4.74 -13.01 -24.41
CA VAL A 392 5.99 -13.69 -24.77
C VAL A 392 6.41 -13.32 -26.20
N ASN A 393 5.47 -13.36 -27.14
CA ASN A 393 5.75 -13.06 -28.54
C ASN A 393 6.13 -11.58 -28.74
N ASN A 394 5.46 -10.65 -28.07
CA ASN A 394 5.77 -9.22 -28.13
C ASN A 394 7.15 -8.92 -27.52
N PHE A 395 7.55 -9.65 -26.49
CA PHE A 395 8.90 -9.52 -25.93
C PHE A 395 9.98 -9.97 -26.93
N LEU A 396 9.70 -10.99 -27.74
CA LEU A 396 10.60 -11.50 -28.77
C LEU A 396 10.54 -10.69 -30.08
N HIS A 397 9.37 -10.12 -30.40
CA HIS A 397 9.08 -9.34 -31.60
C HIS A 397 8.49 -7.94 -31.33
N PRO A 398 9.20 -7.04 -30.64
CA PRO A 398 8.76 -5.67 -30.57
C PRO A 398 8.83 -5.01 -31.97
N SER A 399 7.72 -4.37 -32.39
CA SER A 399 7.77 -3.21 -33.29
C SER A 399 8.58 -2.04 -32.69
N ALA A 400 9.02 -2.19 -31.44
CA ALA A 400 9.89 -1.32 -30.66
C ALA A 400 11.36 -1.80 -30.57
N ILE A 401 11.81 -2.78 -31.39
CA ILE A 401 13.26 -3.05 -31.56
C ILE A 401 13.78 -2.08 -32.61
N THR A 402 14.06 -0.86 -32.17
CA THR A 402 15.12 -0.06 -32.80
C THR A 402 16.46 -0.20 -32.07
N GLU A 403 16.53 -0.88 -30.91
CA GLU A 403 17.72 -0.80 -30.04
C GLU A 403 18.23 -2.09 -29.37
N LEU A 404 17.61 -3.27 -29.54
CA LEU A 404 18.14 -4.52 -28.94
C LEU A 404 18.93 -5.36 -29.98
N PRO A 405 20.22 -5.71 -29.72
CA PRO A 405 21.04 -6.49 -30.64
C PRO A 405 20.46 -7.88 -30.93
N THR A 406 20.73 -8.45 -32.11
CA THR A 406 20.37 -9.85 -32.48
C THR A 406 20.85 -10.91 -31.48
N HIS A 407 21.90 -10.63 -30.71
CA HIS A 407 22.35 -11.49 -29.59
C HIS A 407 21.29 -11.65 -28.49
N PHE A 408 20.42 -10.64 -28.31
CA PHE A 408 19.38 -10.62 -27.29
C PHE A 408 18.31 -11.68 -27.57
N LEU A 409 17.83 -11.78 -28.82
CA LEU A 409 16.84 -12.79 -29.22
C LEU A 409 17.33 -14.22 -28.94
N LYS A 410 18.56 -14.55 -29.38
CA LYS A 410 19.14 -15.87 -29.16
C LYS A 410 19.34 -16.19 -27.67
N SER A 411 19.72 -15.19 -26.88
CA SER A 411 19.88 -15.32 -25.43
C SER A 411 18.53 -15.53 -24.72
N SER A 412 17.48 -14.82 -25.15
CA SER A 412 16.12 -15.00 -24.66
C SER A 412 15.60 -16.41 -24.93
N LEU A 413 15.73 -16.91 -26.16
CA LEU A 413 15.30 -18.27 -26.52
C LEU A 413 16.04 -19.33 -25.69
N ARG A 414 17.35 -19.21 -25.54
CA ARG A 414 18.15 -20.12 -24.70
C ARG A 414 17.75 -20.07 -23.22
N LEU A 415 17.40 -18.90 -22.70
CA LEU A 415 16.88 -18.79 -21.34
C LEU A 415 15.47 -19.42 -21.23
N PHE A 416 14.61 -19.25 -22.24
CA PHE A 416 13.29 -19.89 -22.28
C PHE A 416 13.40 -21.42 -22.30
N GLU A 417 14.34 -22.00 -23.03
CA GLU A 417 14.60 -23.45 -23.02
C GLU A 417 14.86 -23.95 -21.59
N ARG A 418 15.66 -23.21 -20.82
CA ARG A 418 15.94 -23.53 -19.42
C ARG A 418 14.72 -23.35 -18.51
N LEU A 419 13.94 -22.28 -18.70
CA LEU A 419 12.76 -21.97 -17.88
C LEU A 419 11.55 -22.89 -18.12
N VAL A 420 11.44 -23.45 -19.33
CA VAL A 420 10.41 -24.42 -19.72
C VAL A 420 10.77 -25.83 -19.27
N SER A 421 12.07 -26.14 -19.14
CA SER A 421 12.54 -27.44 -18.68
C SER A 421 11.98 -27.78 -17.29
N PRO A 422 11.32 -28.94 -17.12
CA PRO A 422 10.75 -29.34 -15.83
C PRO A 422 11.82 -29.72 -14.81
N THR A 423 13.05 -29.97 -15.26
CA THR A 423 14.17 -30.43 -14.42
C THR A 423 15.19 -29.33 -14.12
N ASP A 424 15.27 -28.30 -14.97
CA ASP A 424 16.25 -27.23 -14.79
C ASP A 424 15.72 -26.19 -13.78
N ARG A 425 16.53 -25.90 -12.76
CA ARG A 425 16.28 -24.83 -11.80
C ARG A 425 17.24 -23.70 -12.12
N VAL A 426 16.72 -22.65 -12.75
CA VAL A 426 17.52 -21.49 -13.13
C VAL A 426 17.80 -20.66 -11.88
N GLN A 427 19.04 -20.68 -11.37
CA GLN A 427 19.43 -19.78 -10.28
C GLN A 427 19.53 -18.35 -10.81
N TYR A 428 19.02 -17.38 -10.05
CA TYR A 428 18.96 -15.98 -10.46
C TYR A 428 20.36 -15.41 -10.75
N PHE A 429 21.33 -15.61 -9.86
CA PHE A 429 22.70 -15.12 -10.06
C PHE A 429 23.40 -15.80 -11.24
N ASP A 430 23.17 -17.10 -11.45
CA ASP A 430 23.70 -17.80 -12.62
C ASP A 430 23.09 -17.26 -13.91
N ALA A 431 21.80 -16.91 -13.89
CA ALA A 431 21.14 -16.29 -15.03
C ALA A 431 21.72 -14.91 -15.35
N LEU A 432 21.98 -14.07 -14.34
CA LEU A 432 22.64 -12.78 -14.52
C LEU A 432 24.03 -12.96 -15.17
N HIS A 433 24.82 -13.92 -14.69
CA HIS A 433 26.15 -14.19 -15.24
C HIS A 433 26.12 -14.75 -16.66
N GLN A 434 25.16 -15.61 -17.00
CA GLN A 434 25.11 -16.29 -18.29
C GLN A 434 24.43 -15.48 -19.39
N PHE A 435 23.39 -14.73 -19.04
CA PHE A 435 22.51 -14.05 -20.00
C PHE A 435 22.60 -12.52 -19.96
N GLY A 436 23.28 -11.98 -18.94
CA GLY A 436 23.46 -10.54 -18.74
C GLY A 436 22.35 -9.93 -17.86
N PRO A 437 22.69 -8.94 -17.03
CA PRO A 437 21.72 -8.28 -16.15
C PRO A 437 20.62 -7.54 -16.92
N GLU A 438 20.91 -7.00 -18.10
CA GLU A 438 19.95 -6.24 -18.90
C GLU A 438 18.78 -7.13 -19.36
N LEU A 439 19.07 -8.34 -19.84
CA LEU A 439 18.05 -9.29 -20.28
C LEU A 439 17.20 -9.79 -19.10
N VAL A 440 17.85 -10.20 -18.01
CA VAL A 440 17.14 -10.70 -16.81
C VAL A 440 16.25 -9.61 -16.22
N THR A 441 16.74 -8.37 -16.15
CA THR A 441 15.97 -7.22 -15.66
C THR A 441 14.80 -6.92 -16.58
N ALA A 442 14.99 -6.93 -17.91
CA ALA A 442 13.91 -6.72 -18.87
C ALA A 442 12.82 -7.80 -18.77
N LEU A 443 13.19 -9.06 -18.53
CA LEU A 443 12.25 -10.15 -18.32
C LEU A 443 11.46 -10.00 -17.00
N LEU A 444 12.10 -9.51 -15.94
CA LEU A 444 11.44 -9.21 -14.66
C LEU A 444 10.46 -8.05 -14.82
N GLN A 445 10.89 -6.95 -15.45
CA GLN A 445 10.08 -5.76 -15.68
C GLN A 445 8.90 -6.02 -16.62
N SER A 446 9.06 -6.89 -17.63
CA SER A 446 7.96 -7.30 -18.52
C SER A 446 6.99 -8.29 -17.87
N GLY A 447 7.26 -8.76 -16.65
CA GLY A 447 6.41 -9.71 -15.95
C GLY A 447 6.43 -11.13 -16.53
N LEU A 448 7.42 -11.45 -17.36
CA LEU A 448 7.58 -12.80 -17.93
C LEU A 448 8.16 -13.79 -16.91
N VAL A 449 9.06 -13.30 -16.07
CA VAL A 449 9.69 -14.10 -15.01
C VAL A 449 9.58 -13.38 -13.67
N GLU A 450 9.82 -14.11 -12.59
CA GLU A 450 9.92 -13.58 -11.24
C GLU A 450 11.06 -14.25 -10.46
N ILE A 451 11.51 -13.59 -9.40
CA ILE A 451 12.50 -14.14 -8.47
C ILE A 451 11.78 -14.90 -7.34
N ARG A 452 12.14 -16.17 -7.16
CA ARG A 452 11.61 -17.03 -6.09
C ARG A 452 12.73 -17.47 -5.15
N TRP A 453 12.63 -17.12 -3.87
CA TRP A 453 13.49 -17.70 -2.84
C TRP A 453 12.95 -19.09 -2.48
N ASP A 454 13.76 -20.14 -2.57
CA ASP A 454 13.29 -21.52 -2.32
C ASP A 454 12.70 -21.63 -0.90
N GLY A 455 11.43 -22.02 -0.79
CA GLY A 455 10.66 -21.97 0.45
C GLY A 455 9.17 -21.72 0.24
N ARG A 456 8.40 -22.77 -0.03
CA ARG A 456 6.93 -22.66 -0.06
C ARG A 456 6.43 -22.40 1.37
N ILE A 457 5.42 -21.53 1.52
CA ILE A 457 4.61 -21.51 2.74
C ILE A 457 3.97 -22.90 2.88
N GLY A 458 4.20 -23.57 4.00
CA GLY A 458 3.63 -24.89 4.29
C GLY A 458 4.62 -26.05 4.16
N ASP A 459 5.81 -25.83 3.60
CA ASP A 459 6.93 -26.69 3.92
C ASP A 459 7.33 -26.33 5.35
N GLU A 460 6.81 -27.05 6.34
CA GLU A 460 7.44 -27.07 7.66
C GLU A 460 8.94 -27.23 7.41
N PRO A 461 9.81 -26.46 8.09
CA PRO A 461 11.21 -26.81 8.08
C PRO A 461 11.26 -28.24 8.62
N LYS A 462 11.40 -29.22 7.71
CA LYS A 462 11.82 -30.56 8.09
C LYS A 462 12.97 -30.31 9.03
N LYS A 463 12.97 -30.98 10.19
CA LYS A 463 14.10 -31.00 11.14
C LYS A 463 15.32 -31.65 10.45
N ASN A 464 15.74 -31.10 9.33
CA ASN A 464 16.97 -31.39 8.66
C ASN A 464 17.94 -30.42 9.29
N LYS A 465 18.98 -30.99 9.90
CA LYS A 465 20.12 -30.26 10.44
C LYS A 465 20.51 -29.19 9.43
N ILE A 466 20.37 -27.92 9.82
CA ILE A 466 20.93 -26.80 9.08
C ILE A 466 22.43 -27.07 9.03
N MET A 467 22.92 -27.54 7.88
CA MET A 467 24.35 -27.65 7.64
C MET A 467 24.87 -26.25 7.31
N GLU A 468 26.06 -25.91 7.80
CA GLU A 468 26.81 -24.73 7.33
C GLU A 468 26.87 -24.76 5.80
N GLY A 469 26.23 -23.78 5.15
CA GLY A 469 26.18 -23.67 3.68
C GLY A 469 24.79 -23.72 3.05
N ASP A 470 23.72 -23.98 3.81
CA ASP A 470 22.34 -24.06 3.32
C ASP A 470 21.70 -22.67 3.09
N VAL A 471 22.43 -21.76 2.44
CA VAL A 471 21.89 -20.46 2.03
C VAL A 471 20.97 -20.68 0.84
N ARG A 472 19.66 -20.59 1.07
CA ARG A 472 18.63 -20.63 0.02
C ARG A 472 18.95 -19.59 -1.05
N LYS A 473 19.20 -20.05 -2.27
CA LYS A 473 19.50 -19.16 -3.40
C LYS A 473 18.21 -18.78 -4.13
N PRO A 474 18.10 -17.54 -4.63
CA PRO A 474 16.98 -17.13 -5.46
C PRO A 474 17.00 -17.88 -6.80
N LEU A 475 15.83 -18.32 -7.23
CA LEU A 475 15.54 -18.95 -8.50
C LEU A 475 14.80 -17.96 -9.41
N LEU A 476 15.03 -18.07 -10.71
CA LEU A 476 14.27 -17.38 -11.73
C LEU A 476 13.24 -18.37 -12.29
N GLU A 477 11.96 -18.01 -12.24
CA GLU A 477 10.89 -18.87 -12.76
C GLU A 477 9.91 -18.05 -13.61
N PRO A 478 9.22 -18.68 -14.59
CA PRO A 478 8.11 -18.02 -15.28
C PRO A 478 7.06 -17.54 -14.28
N MET A 479 6.54 -16.32 -14.48
CA MET A 479 5.59 -15.72 -13.54
C MET A 479 4.30 -16.54 -13.41
N THR A 480 3.89 -17.23 -14.47
CA THR A 480 2.72 -18.13 -14.46
C THR A 480 2.97 -19.40 -15.27
N PRO A 481 2.25 -20.50 -15.00
CA PRO A 481 2.25 -21.68 -15.86
C PRO A 481 1.82 -21.39 -17.31
N ALA A 482 0.88 -20.46 -17.51
CA ALA A 482 0.48 -20.02 -18.85
C ALA A 482 1.64 -19.35 -19.62
N ILE A 483 2.48 -18.55 -18.94
CA ILE A 483 3.70 -17.98 -19.53
C ILE A 483 4.72 -19.09 -19.83
N ARG A 484 4.91 -20.07 -18.95
CA ARG A 484 5.77 -21.23 -19.23
C ARG A 484 5.29 -21.99 -20.47
N TRP A 485 3.99 -22.25 -20.56
CA TRP A 485 3.38 -22.91 -21.71
C TRP A 485 3.60 -22.10 -22.99
N ALA A 486 3.37 -20.78 -22.94
CA ALA A 486 3.60 -19.86 -24.05
C ALA A 486 5.06 -19.85 -24.52
N MET A 487 6.03 -19.78 -23.60
CA MET A 487 7.46 -19.91 -23.90
C MET A 487 7.74 -21.22 -24.64
N GLY A 488 7.20 -22.35 -24.15
CA GLY A 488 7.36 -23.65 -24.79
C GLY A 488 6.72 -23.74 -26.18
N LYS A 489 5.59 -23.07 -26.40
CA LYS A 489 4.93 -22.99 -27.71
C LYS A 489 5.77 -22.19 -28.70
N VAL A 490 6.25 -21.02 -28.30
CA VAL A 490 7.09 -20.17 -29.17
C VAL A 490 8.40 -20.86 -29.55
N LEU A 491 9.03 -21.57 -28.61
CA LEU A 491 10.24 -22.37 -28.90
C LEU A 491 9.99 -23.40 -30.01
N LYS A 492 8.87 -24.14 -29.94
CA LYS A 492 8.50 -25.13 -30.97
C LYS A 492 8.27 -24.51 -32.35
N GLU A 493 7.62 -23.34 -32.40
CA GLU A 493 7.38 -22.61 -33.64
C GLU A 493 8.70 -22.09 -34.25
N TRP A 494 9.63 -21.65 -33.40
CA TRP A 494 10.95 -21.19 -33.83
C TRP A 494 11.82 -22.32 -34.36
N ASP A 495 11.80 -23.50 -33.71
CA ASP A 495 12.50 -24.69 -34.17
C ASP A 495 11.95 -25.20 -35.51
N ALA A 496 10.63 -25.18 -35.68
CA ALA A 496 9.97 -25.55 -36.93
C ALA A 496 10.36 -24.60 -38.09
N THR A 497 10.44 -23.30 -37.81
CA THR A 497 10.84 -22.29 -38.80
C THR A 497 12.34 -22.42 -39.15
N SER A 498 13.20 -22.67 -38.15
CA SER A 498 14.64 -22.84 -38.33
C SER A 498 15.02 -24.15 -39.03
N SER A 499 14.15 -25.17 -38.98
CA SER A 499 14.33 -26.45 -39.69
C SER A 499 13.84 -26.42 -41.15
N SER A 500 13.19 -25.32 -41.56
CA SER A 500 12.62 -25.12 -42.91
C SER A 500 13.46 -24.18 -43.80
N VAL A 501 14.61 -23.72 -43.29
CA VAL A 501 15.65 -22.92 -43.96
C VAL A 501 16.93 -23.73 -43.97
#